data_AF-W7BPU3-F1
#
_entry.id   AF-W7BPU3-F1
#
_cell.length_a   1.000
_cell.length_b   1.000
_cell.length_c   1.000
_cell.angle_alpha   90.00
_cell.angle_beta   90.00
_cell.angle_gamma   90.00
#
_symmetry.space_group_name_H-M   'P 1'
#
loop_
_entity.id
_entity.type
_entity.pdbx_description
1 polymer ?
#
loop_
_entity_poly.entity_id
_entity_poly.type
_entity_poly.pdbx_seq_one_letter_code
_entity_poly.pdbx_strand_id
1 'polypeptide(L)' 'MFASMALYNKQNYKEAMQLAIKIIGETSSDPTVMAYKKAIINYSEDLDAVWD' A
#
# COMPACT_ATOMS: atom_id res chain seq x y z
N MET A 1 6.57 -6.83 -4.33
CA MET A 1 7.57 -6.41 -3.33
C MET A 1 8.78 -5.73 -3.98
N PHE A 2 9.49 -6.39 -4.92
CA PHE A 2 10.73 -5.83 -5.51
C PHE A 2 10.61 -4.43 -6.13
N ALA A 3 9.55 -4.15 -6.88
CA ALA A 3 9.35 -2.83 -7.46
C ALA A 3 9.20 -1.71 -6.39
N SER A 4 8.55 -2.00 -5.26
CA SER A 4 8.44 -1.06 -4.13
C SER A 4 9.81 -0.78 -3.51
N MET A 5 10.63 -1.83 -3.31
CA MET A 5 12.00 -1.68 -2.80
C MET A 5 12.90 -0.87 -3.75
N ALA A 6 12.72 -1.03 -5.07
CA ALA A 6 13.45 -0.25 -6.07
C ALA A 6 13.09 1.25 -6.02
N LEU A 7 11.80 1.57 -5.87
CA LEU A 7 11.32 2.95 -5.69
C LEU A 7 11.90 3.57 -4.41
N TYR A 8 11.92 2.82 -3.31
CA TYR A 8 12.51 3.28 -2.05
C TYR A 8 13.99 3.66 -2.21
N ASN A 9 14.78 2.82 -2.89
CA ASN A 9 16.21 3.10 -3.14
C ASN A 9 16.43 4.34 -4.02
N LYS A 10 15.41 4.76 -4.79
CA LYS A 10 15.41 6.00 -5.57
C LYS A 10 14.87 7.20 -4.80
N GLN A 11 14.56 7.04 -3.51
CA GLN A 11 13.95 8.04 -2.64
C GLN A 11 12.51 8.41 -3.03
N ASN A 12 11.85 7.59 -3.86
CA ASN A 12 10.44 7.74 -4.23
C ASN A 12 9.56 7.09 -3.16
N TYR A 13 9.57 7.65 -1.96
CA TYR A 13 9.01 7.01 -0.77
C TYR A 13 7.49 6.86 -0.81
N LYS A 14 6.77 7.86 -1.33
CA LYS A 14 5.32 7.84 -1.42
C LYS A 14 4.87 6.71 -2.35
N GLU A 15 5.43 6.63 -3.55
CA GLU A 15 5.13 5.60 -4.54
C GLU A 15 5.57 4.22 -4.05
N ALA A 16 6.71 4.13 -3.37
CA ALA A 16 7.17 2.89 -2.75
C ALA A 16 6.15 2.38 -1.72
N MET A 17 5.64 3.26 -0.87
CA MET A 17 4.65 2.90 0.17
C MET A 17 3.29 2.57 -0.44
N GLN A 18 2.79 3.37 -1.40
CA GLN A 18 1.55 3.08 -2.13
C GLN A 18 1.60 1.66 -2.73
N LEU A 19 2.70 1.32 -3.41
CA LEU A 19 2.88 0.01 -4.00
C LEU A 19 2.97 -1.10 -2.95
N ALA A 20 3.66 -0.87 -1.82
CA ALA A 20 3.74 -1.84 -0.73
C ALA A 20 2.37 -2.15 -0.12
N ILE A 21 1.59 -1.11 0.21
CA ILE A 21 0.24 -1.24 0.78
C ILE A 21 -0.68 -1.97 -0.20
N LYS A 22 -0.60 -1.63 -1.49
CA LYS A 22 -1.37 -2.32 -2.53
C LYS A 22 -1.04 -3.82 -2.58
N ILE A 23 0.25 -4.18 -2.59
CA ILE A 23 0.68 -5.58 -2.57
C ILE A 23 0.13 -6.29 -1.33
N ILE A 24 0.22 -5.67 -0.15
CA ILE A 24 -0.31 -6.24 1.10
C ILE A 24 -1.82 -6.48 1.00
N GLY A 25 -2.60 -5.50 0.54
CA GLY A 25 -4.05 -5.64 0.39
C GLY A 25 -4.46 -6.66 -0.68
N GLU A 26 -3.67 -6.84 -1.73
CA GLU A 26 -3.96 -7.77 -2.83
C GLU A 26 -3.55 -9.21 -2.52
N THR A 27 -2.42 -9.43 -1.83
CA THR A 27 -1.80 -10.76 -1.71
C THR A 27 -1.80 -11.34 -0.30
N SER A 28 -2.20 -10.58 0.72
CA SER A 28 -2.20 -11.10 2.09
C SER A 28 -3.29 -12.16 2.30
N SER A 29 -2.93 -13.22 3.03
CA SER A 29 -3.86 -14.23 3.55
C SER A 29 -4.17 -14.02 5.04
N ASP A 30 -3.69 -12.92 5.64
CA ASP A 30 -4.00 -12.58 7.02
C ASP A 30 -5.48 -12.20 7.15
N PRO A 31 -6.25 -12.86 8.05
CA PRO A 31 -7.69 -12.60 8.19
C PRO A 31 -8.04 -11.14 8.51
N THR A 32 -7.18 -10.45 9.27
CA THR A 32 -7.36 -9.03 9.63
C THR A 32 -7.14 -8.16 8.40
N VAL A 33 -6.07 -8.39 7.65
CA VAL A 33 -5.79 -7.65 6.41
C VAL A 33 -6.91 -7.87 5.38
N MET A 34 -7.42 -9.10 5.26
CA MET A 34 -8.55 -9.41 4.38
C MET A 34 -9.82 -8.66 4.80
N ALA A 35 -10.12 -8.58 6.10
CA ALA A 35 -11.28 -7.84 6.61
C ALA A 35 -11.21 -6.34 6.27
N TYR A 36 -10.00 -5.76 6.23
CA TYR A 36 -9.77 -4.34 5.90
C TYR A 36 -9.35 -4.10 4.45
N LYS A 37 -9.35 -5.12 3.58
CA LYS A 37 -8.81 -5.04 2.21
C LYS A 37 -9.27 -3.80 1.44
N LYS A 38 -10.57 -3.49 1.48
CA LYS A 38 -11.14 -2.33 0.77
C LYS A 38 -10.55 -1.00 1.26
N ALA A 39 -10.42 -0.83 2.58
CA ALA A 39 -9.83 0.36 3.16
C ALA A 39 -8.33 0.47 2.81
N ILE A 40 -7.60 -0.65 2.89
CA ILE A 40 -6.17 -0.73 2.55
C ILE A 40 -5.92 -0.34 1.09
N ILE A 41 -6.74 -0.86 0.16
CA ILE A 41 -6.63 -0.51 -1.27
C ILE A 41 -6.97 0.96 -1.50
N ASN A 42 -8.03 1.49 -0.89
CA ASN A 42 -8.36 2.91 -0.99
C ASN A 42 -7.21 3.81 -0.50
N TYR A 43 -6.59 3.50 0.64
CA TYR A 43 -5.42 4.24 1.14
C TYR A 43 -4.19 4.11 0.24
N SER A 44 -4.05 3.00 -0.49
CA SER A 44 -2.95 2.85 -1.45
C SER A 44 -3.10 3.75 -2.68
N GLU A 45 -4.32 4.17 -3.03
CA GLU A 45 -4.59 5.08 -4.15
C GLU A 45 -4.23 6.53 -3.78
N ASP A 46 -4.57 6.96 -2.57
CA ASP A 46 -4.17 8.26 -2.05
C ASP A 46 -3.76 8.18 -0.57
N LEU A 47 -2.44 8.16 -0.36
CA LEU A 47 -1.82 8.07 0.96
C LEU A 47 -1.93 9.37 1.77
N ASP A 48 -2.17 10.50 1.10
CA ASP A 48 -2.29 11.81 1.74
C ASP A 48 -3.76 12.22 1.92
N ALA A 49 -4.71 11.35 1.55
CA ALA A 49 -6.13 11.61 1.72
C ALA A 49 -6.47 11.76 3.21
N VAL A 50 -6.83 12.98 3.59
CA VAL A 50 -7.39 13.31 4.89
C VAL A 50 -8.92 13.39 4.73
N TRP A 51 -9.64 12.62 5.54
CA TRP A 51 -11.11 12.60 5.52
C TRP A 51 -11.60 13.34 6.77
N ASP A 52 -12.31 14.46 6.56
CA ASP A 52 -12.97 15.27 7.61
C ASP A 52 -14.32 14.68 8.05
#